data_AF-A0A9D1AJU4-F1
#
_entry.id   AF-A0A9D1AJU4-F1
#
_cell.length_a   1.000
_cell.length_b   1.000
_cell.length_c   1.000
_cell.angle_alpha   90.00
_cell.angle_beta   90.00
_cell.angle_gamma   90.00
#
_symmetry.space_group_name_H-M   'P 1'
#
loop_
_entity.id
_entity.type
_entity.pdbx_description
1 polymer ?
#
loop_
_entity_poly.entity_id
_entity_poly.type
_entity_poly.pdbx_seq_one_letter_code
_entity_poly.pdbx_strand_id
1 'polypeptide(L)'
;MAVVVKNVIPHSPAAKKGMRAGDVLRSINGNAISDVLDYDFYITESKLAVEYARGDKIKTIHIKKEQYQPLGLEFETFLMDAQHSCTNHCIFCFVDQTPPGMRPSLYFKDDDARLSFLMGNYITLTNLKQPDIDRILKMHISPINVSV
;
A
#
# COMPACT_ATOMS: atom_id res chain seq x y z
N MET A 1 -2.04 3.58 7.75
CA MET A 1 -2.67 4.92 7.71
C MET A 1 -4.03 4.86 7.03
N ALA A 2 -4.75 5.98 6.91
CA ALA A 2 -5.96 6.07 6.08
C ALA A 2 -5.57 6.31 4.61
N VAL A 3 -6.10 5.52 3.69
CA VAL A 3 -5.82 5.62 2.26
C VAL A 3 -6.67 6.73 1.63
N VAL A 4 -6.10 7.91 1.44
CA VAL A 4 -6.82 9.09 0.91
C VAL A 4 -6.69 9.16 -0.62
N VAL A 5 -7.82 9.22 -1.30
CA VAL A 5 -7.89 9.45 -2.75
C VAL A 5 -7.48 10.90 -3.05
N LYS A 6 -6.37 11.08 -3.75
CA LYS A 6 -5.86 12.38 -4.17
C LYS A 6 -6.59 12.90 -5.40
N ASN A 7 -6.84 12.01 -6.36
CA ASN A 7 -7.51 12.38 -7.61
C ASN A 7 -8.31 11.19 -8.16
N VAL A 8 -9.30 11.49 -8.99
CA VAL A 8 -10.13 10.49 -9.66
C VAL A 8 -10.12 10.79 -11.15
N ILE A 9 -9.64 9.84 -11.94
CA ILE A 9 -9.50 10.00 -13.39
C ILE A 9 -10.89 10.24 -14.01
N PRO A 10 -11.08 11.28 -14.85
CA PRO A 10 -12.34 11.52 -15.53
C PRO A 10 -12.82 10.31 -16.34
N HIS A 11 -14.13 10.08 -16.37
CA HIS A 11 -14.77 8.96 -17.08
C HIS A 11 -14.37 7.54 -16.61
N SER A 12 -13.56 7.42 -15.55
CA SER A 12 -13.23 6.14 -14.92
C SER A 12 -14.44 5.47 -14.26
N PRO A 13 -14.36 4.15 -13.97
CA PRO A 13 -15.41 3.46 -13.21
C PRO A 13 -15.71 4.10 -11.86
N ALA A 14 -14.70 4.58 -11.12
CA ALA A 14 -14.89 5.32 -9.86
C ALA A 14 -15.61 6.65 -10.06
N ALA A 15 -15.20 7.45 -11.06
CA ALA A 15 -15.83 8.74 -11.37
C ALA A 15 -17.32 8.58 -11.71
N LYS A 16 -17.67 7.55 -12.50
CA LYS A 16 -19.07 7.24 -12.88
C LYS A 16 -19.95 6.91 -11.68
N LYS A 17 -19.37 6.46 -10.55
CA LYS A 17 -20.08 6.21 -9.29
C LYS A 17 -19.98 7.36 -8.28
N GLY A 18 -19.39 8.49 -8.67
CA GLY A 18 -19.37 9.72 -7.86
C GLY A 18 -18.32 9.75 -6.75
N MET A 19 -17.29 8.90 -6.83
CA MET A 19 -16.08 9.07 -6.02
C MET A 19 -15.37 10.37 -6.40
N ARG A 20 -14.70 10.98 -5.43
CA ARG A 20 -14.02 12.28 -5.57
C ARG A 20 -12.71 12.29 -4.81
N ALA A 21 -11.85 13.24 -5.15
CA ALA A 21 -10.70 13.58 -4.34
C ALA A 21 -11.12 13.91 -2.90
N GLY A 22 -10.33 13.45 -1.92
CA GLY A 22 -10.61 13.55 -0.49
C GLY A 22 -11.43 12.39 0.09
N ASP A 23 -11.96 11.49 -0.74
CA ASP A 23 -12.58 10.26 -0.25
C ASP A 23 -11.50 9.34 0.37
N VAL A 24 -11.82 8.70 1.49
CA VAL A 24 -10.92 7.76 2.17
C VAL A 24 -11.34 6.34 1.83
N LEU A 25 -10.54 5.63 1.04
CA LEU A 25 -10.79 4.23 0.70
C LEU A 25 -10.60 3.36 1.94
N ARG A 26 -11.57 2.48 2.23
CA ARG A 26 -11.51 1.58 3.39
C ARG A 26 -11.43 0.12 3.00
N SER A 27 -12.31 -0.33 2.10
CA SER A 27 -12.36 -1.73 1.72
C SER A 27 -12.84 -1.92 0.28
N ILE A 28 -12.46 -3.06 -0.30
CA ILE A 28 -12.95 -3.55 -1.59
C ILE A 28 -13.38 -5.00 -1.39
N ASN A 29 -14.63 -5.32 -1.74
CA ASN A 29 -15.23 -6.64 -1.55
C ASN A 29 -15.13 -7.16 -0.10
N GLY A 30 -15.22 -6.24 0.88
CA GLY A 30 -15.09 -6.56 2.30
C GLY A 30 -13.64 -6.75 2.79
N ASN A 31 -12.65 -6.69 1.90
CA ASN A 31 -11.23 -6.73 2.29
C ASN A 31 -10.74 -5.32 2.57
N ALA A 32 -10.17 -5.09 3.74
CA ALA A 32 -9.57 -3.81 4.09
C ALA A 32 -8.42 -3.47 3.14
N ILE A 33 -8.32 -2.21 2.72
CA ILE A 33 -7.23 -1.70 1.90
C ILE A 33 -6.29 -0.91 2.81
N SER A 34 -5.10 -1.44 3.05
CA SER A 34 -4.09 -0.80 3.87
C SER A 34 -2.99 -0.12 3.06
N ASP A 35 -2.68 -0.65 1.88
CA ASP A 35 -1.63 -0.14 1.01
C ASP A 35 -1.89 -0.46 -0.48
N VAL A 36 -0.89 -0.18 -1.32
CA VAL A 36 -0.92 -0.40 -2.77
C VAL A 36 -1.09 -1.85 -3.19
N LEU A 37 -0.52 -2.82 -2.47
CA LEU A 37 -0.63 -4.22 -2.85
C LEU A 37 -2.04 -4.76 -2.61
N ASP A 38 -2.68 -4.36 -1.51
CA ASP A 38 -4.08 -4.70 -1.28
C ASP A 38 -4.97 -4.13 -2.39
N TYR A 39 -4.76 -2.85 -2.70
CA TYR A 39 -5.53 -2.16 -3.73
C TYR A 39 -5.39 -2.85 -5.08
N ASP A 40 -4.16 -3.02 -5.56
CA ASP A 40 -3.88 -3.64 -6.86
C ASP A 40 -4.39 -5.09 -6.94
N PHE A 41 -4.31 -5.83 -5.83
CA PHE A 41 -4.82 -7.20 -5.77
C PHE A 41 -6.35 -7.26 -5.89
N TYR A 42 -7.08 -6.51 -5.06
CA TYR A 42 -8.54 -6.62 -4.99
C TYR A 42 -9.27 -5.89 -6.14
N ILE A 43 -8.64 -4.90 -6.81
CA ILE A 43 -9.27 -4.27 -7.98
C ILE A 43 -9.30 -5.16 -9.21
N THR A 44 -8.57 -6.28 -9.24
CA THR A 44 -8.51 -7.15 -10.44
C THR A 44 -9.88 -7.72 -10.82
N GLU A 45 -10.79 -7.86 -9.85
CA GLU A 45 -12.14 -8.40 -10.05
C GLU A 45 -13.05 -7.49 -10.91
N SER A 46 -14.07 -8.09 -11.53
CA SER A 46 -15.03 -7.39 -12.40
C SER A 46 -16.19 -6.73 -11.65
N LYS A 47 -16.56 -7.26 -10.48
CA LYS A 47 -17.60 -6.72 -9.60
C LYS A 47 -16.96 -6.32 -8.29
N LEU A 48 -17.04 -5.03 -7.98
CA LEU A 48 -16.42 -4.46 -6.79
C LEU A 48 -17.49 -3.80 -5.92
N ALA A 49 -17.54 -4.17 -4.65
CA ALA A 49 -18.18 -3.41 -3.59
C ALA A 49 -17.11 -2.56 -2.90
N VAL A 50 -17.05 -1.27 -3.25
CA VAL A 50 -16.05 -0.32 -2.73
C VAL A 50 -16.66 0.47 -1.59
N GLU A 51 -16.05 0.37 -0.41
CA GLU A 51 -16.40 1.17 0.76
C GLU A 51 -15.40 2.32 0.94
N TYR A 52 -15.93 3.53 1.06
CA TYR A 52 -15.14 4.73 1.33
C TYR A 52 -15.83 5.63 2.35
N ALA A 53 -15.04 6.43 3.06
CA ALA A 53 -15.53 7.47 3.94
C ALA A 53 -15.42 8.84 3.26
N ARG A 54 -16.43 9.68 3.45
CA ARG A 54 -16.42 11.11 3.07
C ARG A 54 -16.81 11.92 4.29
N GLY A 55 -15.82 12.49 4.97
CA GLY A 55 -15.99 12.97 6.35
C GLY A 55 -16.37 11.81 7.26
N ASP A 56 -17.35 12.01 8.14
CA ASP A 56 -17.80 10.98 9.09
C ASP A 56 -18.76 9.94 8.49
N LYS A 57 -19.12 10.07 7.21
CA LYS A 57 -20.10 9.19 6.55
C LYS A 57 -19.39 8.11 5.74
N ILE A 58 -19.68 6.86 6.07
CA ILE A 58 -19.28 5.69 5.29
C ILE A 58 -20.30 5.46 4.17
N LYS A 59 -19.81 5.20 2.97
CA LYS A 59 -20.62 4.87 1.79
C LYS A 59 -20.06 3.64 1.10
N THR A 60 -20.95 2.83 0.58
CA THR A 60 -20.59 1.66 -0.23
C THR A 60 -21.18 1.82 -1.62
N ILE A 61 -20.35 1.63 -2.65
CA ILE A 61 -20.76 1.68 -4.05
C ILE A 61 -20.44 0.36 -4.73
N HIS A 62 -21.32 -0.03 -5.66
CA HIS A 62 -21.11 -1.22 -6.48
C HIS A 62 -20.67 -0.80 -7.88
N ILE A 63 -19.49 -1.24 -8.28
CA ILE A 63 -18.85 -0.98 -9.57
C ILE A 63 -18.80 -2.29 -10.36
N LYS A 64 -19.20 -2.22 -11.63
CA LYS A 64 -18.99 -3.29 -12.60
C LYS A 64 -18.04 -2.76 -13.67
N LYS A 65 -16.96 -3.49 -13.91
CA LYS A 65 -15.89 -3.15 -14.85
C LYS A 65 -15.35 -4.41 -15.49
N GLU A 66 -14.49 -4.26 -16.50
CA GLU A 66 -13.76 -5.41 -17.05
C GLU A 66 -12.72 -5.92 -16.05
N GLN A 67 -12.39 -7.21 -16.16
CA GLN A 67 -11.34 -7.79 -15.32
C GLN A 67 -10.01 -7.06 -15.61
N TYR A 68 -9.23 -6.78 -14.57
CA TYR A 68 -8.00 -5.99 -14.63
C TYR A 68 -8.13 -4.52 -15.08
N GLN A 69 -9.32 -4.06 -15.47
CA GLN A 69 -9.52 -2.64 -15.78
C GLN A 69 -9.22 -1.76 -14.55
N PRO A 70 -8.44 -0.68 -14.66
CA PRO A 70 -8.19 0.22 -13.55
C PRO A 70 -9.46 0.87 -13.03
N LEU A 71 -9.53 1.09 -11.71
CA LEU A 71 -10.66 1.78 -11.08
C LEU A 71 -10.64 3.30 -11.35
N GLY A 72 -9.44 3.85 -11.59
CA GLY A 72 -9.19 5.27 -11.85
C GLY A 72 -9.06 6.12 -10.59
N LEU A 73 -8.62 5.53 -9.47
CA LEU A 73 -8.24 6.27 -8.27
C LEU A 73 -6.72 6.51 -8.28
N GLU A 74 -6.32 7.72 -7.92
CA GLU A 74 -4.94 8.11 -7.71
C GLU A 74 -4.73 8.53 -6.26
N PHE A 75 -3.60 8.14 -5.68
CA PHE A 75 -3.27 8.35 -4.27
C PHE A 75 -2.05 9.27 -4.12
N GLU A 76 -1.84 9.81 -2.92
CA GLU A 76 -0.77 10.76 -2.68
C GLU A 76 0.62 10.12 -2.68
N THR A 77 0.75 8.96 -2.02
CA THR A 77 2.00 8.19 -1.98
C THR A 77 1.85 6.92 -2.82
N PHE A 78 2.95 6.50 -3.43
CA PHE A 78 3.00 5.26 -4.20
C PHE A 78 2.61 4.03 -3.37
N LEU A 79 3.03 3.98 -2.10
CA LEU A 79 2.68 2.87 -1.19
C LEU A 79 1.29 3.00 -0.56
N MET A 80 0.60 4.13 -0.74
CA MET A 80 -0.67 4.46 -0.08
C MET A 80 -0.61 4.52 1.47
N ASP A 81 0.58 4.32 2.02
CA ASP A 81 0.92 4.27 3.44
C ASP A 81 2.37 4.76 3.61
N ALA A 82 2.82 4.99 4.85
CA ALA A 82 4.21 5.34 5.12
C ALA A 82 5.13 4.14 4.91
N GLN A 83 6.36 4.40 4.48
CA GLN A 83 7.41 3.36 4.44
C GLN A 83 7.69 2.88 5.87
N HIS A 84 7.76 1.55 6.05
CA HIS A 84 8.11 0.96 7.33
C HIS A 84 9.63 0.90 7.48
N SER A 85 10.15 1.45 8.58
CA SER A 85 11.57 1.40 8.88
C SER A 85 11.95 0.13 9.65
N CYS A 86 13.19 -0.32 9.46
CA CYS A 86 13.82 -1.38 10.25
C CYS A 86 13.69 -1.12 11.75
N THR A 87 13.18 -2.11 12.50
CA THR A 87 13.05 -2.02 13.97
C THR A 87 14.26 -2.55 14.72
N ASN A 88 15.24 -3.13 14.02
CA ASN A 88 16.44 -3.67 14.65
C ASN A 88 17.37 -2.55 15.15
N HIS A 89 18.03 -2.84 16.27
CA HIS A 89 19.05 -1.97 16.89
C HIS A 89 20.40 -2.69 16.91
N CYS A 90 20.84 -3.10 15.72
CA CYS A 90 22.12 -3.80 15.56
C CYS A 90 23.28 -2.88 15.93
N ILE A 91 24.19 -3.35 16.78
CA ILE A 91 25.40 -2.61 17.17
C ILE A 91 26.27 -2.19 15.96
N PHE A 92 26.18 -2.94 14.86
CA PHE A 92 26.91 -2.72 13.61
C PHE A 92 26.11 -1.96 12.54
N CYS A 93 24.98 -1.35 12.89
CA CYS A 93 24.15 -0.66 11.91
C CYS A 93 24.84 0.60 11.35
N PHE A 94 25.26 0.57 10.08
CA PHE A 94 25.89 1.72 9.41
C PHE A 94 25.01 2.98 9.39
N VAL A 95 23.69 2.82 9.31
CA VAL A 95 22.75 3.93 9.37
C VAL A 95 22.80 4.62 10.75
N ASP A 96 22.86 3.85 11.84
CA ASP A 96 23.01 4.41 13.20
C ASP A 96 24.37 5.09 13.42
N GLN A 97 25.39 4.64 12.68
CA GLN A 97 26.74 5.19 12.75
C GLN A 97 26.93 6.42 11.82
N THR A 98 25.89 6.85 11.11
CA THR A 98 25.97 8.00 10.19
C THR A 98 26.16 9.31 10.99
N PRO A 99 27.14 10.17 10.62
CA PRO A 99 27.37 11.43 11.34
C PRO A 99 26.13 12.34 11.36
N PRO A 100 25.94 13.20 12.39
CA PRO A 100 24.82 14.15 12.42
C PRO A 100 24.95 15.24 11.35
N GLY A 101 23.82 15.80 10.91
CA GLY A 101 23.77 16.89 9.90
C GLY A 101 23.83 16.42 8.44
N MET A 102 23.77 15.12 8.19
CA MET A 102 23.68 14.54 6.85
C MET A 102 22.26 14.65 6.29
N ARG A 103 22.10 14.27 5.01
CA ARG A 103 20.79 14.28 4.33
C ARG A 103 19.80 13.36 5.08
N PRO A 104 18.54 13.78 5.34
CA PRO A 104 17.58 13.00 6.10
C PRO A 104 17.38 11.55 5.62
N SER A 105 17.43 11.32 4.30
CA SER A 105 17.27 10.01 3.69
C SER A 105 18.38 9.01 4.07
N LEU A 106 19.56 9.49 4.49
CA LEU A 106 20.65 8.62 4.91
C LEU A 106 20.43 8.00 6.29
N TYR A 107 19.52 8.55 7.09
CA TYR A 107 19.16 8.02 8.41
C TYR A 107 17.97 7.05 8.37
N PHE A 108 17.35 6.86 7.21
CA PHE A 108 16.23 5.93 7.06
C PHE A 108 16.77 4.51 6.89
N LYS A 109 16.35 3.60 7.78
CA LYS A 109 16.64 2.16 7.66
C LYS A 109 15.49 1.50 6.93
N ASP A 110 15.68 1.18 5.66
CA ASP A 110 14.68 0.43 4.91
C ASP A 110 14.70 -1.06 5.31
N ASP A 111 13.51 -1.62 5.52
CA ASP A 111 13.27 -3.06 5.70
C ASP A 111 11.79 -3.38 5.42
N ASP A 112 11.18 -2.64 4.47
CA ASP A 112 9.77 -2.77 4.11
C ASP A 112 9.58 -3.86 3.04
N ALA A 113 8.88 -4.93 3.41
CA ALA A 113 8.67 -6.07 2.52
C ALA A 113 7.92 -5.71 1.21
N ARG A 114 7.10 -4.66 1.22
CA ARG A 114 6.40 -4.19 0.01
C ARG A 114 7.40 -3.67 -1.02
N LEU A 115 8.43 -2.96 -0.57
CA LEU A 115 9.49 -2.45 -1.42
C LEU A 115 10.41 -3.56 -1.94
N SER A 116 10.55 -4.66 -1.21
CA SER A 116 11.26 -5.84 -1.71
C SER A 116 10.65 -6.37 -2.99
N PHE A 117 9.32 -6.52 -3.00
CA PHE A 117 8.60 -6.98 -4.19
C PHE A 117 8.51 -5.91 -5.29
N LEU A 118 8.18 -4.66 -4.93
CA LEU A 118 7.92 -3.59 -5.90
C LEU A 118 9.19 -3.01 -6.53
N MET A 119 10.30 -2.96 -5.79
CA MET A 119 11.53 -2.28 -6.20
C MET A 119 12.78 -3.17 -6.09
N GLY A 120 12.66 -4.40 -5.60
CA GLY A 120 13.80 -5.30 -5.46
C GLY A 120 14.68 -5.00 -4.24
N ASN A 121 14.20 -4.23 -3.27
CA ASN A 121 14.95 -3.92 -2.07
C ASN A 121 15.21 -5.19 -1.25
N TYR A 122 16.37 -5.26 -0.58
CA TYR A 122 16.71 -6.38 0.28
C TYR A 122 16.14 -6.17 1.68
N ILE A 123 15.50 -7.20 2.22
CA ILE A 123 14.97 -7.20 3.59
C ILE A 123 15.62 -8.31 4.40
N THR A 124 15.61 -8.15 5.72
CA THR A 124 16.18 -9.12 6.67
C THR A 124 15.16 -10.11 7.22
N LEU A 125 13.88 -9.96 6.82
CA LEU A 125 12.71 -10.71 7.32
C LEU A 125 12.39 -10.53 8.82
N THR A 126 13.25 -9.85 9.57
CA THR A 126 13.12 -9.68 11.02
C THR A 126 11.89 -8.88 11.44
N ASN A 127 11.43 -7.93 10.62
CA ASN A 127 10.21 -7.17 10.89
C ASN A 127 8.92 -7.89 10.47
N LEU A 128 9.01 -9.04 9.77
CA LEU A 128 7.82 -9.75 9.30
C LEU A 128 7.08 -10.37 10.47
N LYS A 129 5.78 -10.08 10.57
CA LYS A 129 4.86 -10.74 11.50
C LYS A 129 4.07 -11.82 10.76
N GLN A 130 3.40 -12.68 11.51
CA GLN A 130 2.54 -13.72 10.93
C GLN A 130 1.53 -13.19 9.90
N PRO A 131 0.83 -12.06 10.14
CA PRO A 131 -0.08 -11.49 9.13
C PRO A 131 0.62 -11.09 7.83
N ASP A 132 1.87 -10.62 7.89
CA ASP A 132 2.65 -10.26 6.71
C ASP A 132 3.03 -11.52 5.90
N ILE A 133 3.39 -12.59 6.60
CA ILE A 133 3.69 -13.89 5.98
C ILE A 133 2.44 -14.47 5.32
N ASP A 134 1.31 -14.50 6.03
CA ASP A 134 0.04 -15.01 5.50
C ASP A 134 -0.38 -14.22 4.25
N ARG A 135 -0.14 -12.91 4.26
CA ARG A 135 -0.39 -12.02 3.14
C ARG A 135 0.52 -12.32 1.94
N ILE A 136 1.82 -12.48 2.16
CA ILE A 136 2.79 -12.88 1.13
C ILE A 136 2.34 -14.18 0.45
N LEU A 137 1.93 -15.17 1.25
CA LEU A 137 1.45 -16.46 0.73
C LEU A 137 0.13 -16.30 -0.05
N LYS A 138 -0.87 -15.63 0.54
CA LYS A 138 -2.18 -15.42 -0.08
C LYS A 138 -2.07 -14.75 -1.45
N MET A 139 -1.25 -13.71 -1.53
CA MET A 139 -1.10 -12.87 -2.72
C MET A 139 0.03 -13.34 -3.65
N HIS A 140 0.78 -14.39 -3.26
CA HIS A 140 1.95 -14.88 -3.99
C HIS A 140 2.99 -13.78 -4.26
N ILE A 141 3.25 -12.94 -3.26
CA ILE A 141 4.19 -11.80 -3.35
C ILE A 141 5.61 -12.36 -3.54
N SER A 142 6.08 -12.35 -4.79
CA SER A 142 7.40 -12.88 -5.16
C SER A 142 7.92 -12.19 -6.42
N PRO A 143 9.22 -11.82 -6.49
CA PRO A 143 10.30 -12.20 -5.58
C PRO A 143 10.32 -11.39 -4.28
N ILE A 144 10.92 -11.98 -3.24
CA ILE A 144 11.34 -11.29 -2.01
C ILE A 144 12.87 -11.46 -1.92
N ASN A 145 13.58 -10.34 -1.93
CA ASN A 145 15.04 -10.33 -1.86
C ASN A 145 15.48 -10.31 -0.40
N VAL A 146 16.18 -11.36 0.03
CA VAL A 146 16.58 -11.54 1.43
C VAL A 146 18.06 -11.27 1.59
N SER A 147 18.40 -10.39 2.53
CA SER A 147 19.78 -10.20 3.01
C SER A 147 19.95 -10.97 4.31
N VAL A 148 20.86 -11.94 4.30
CA VAL A 148 21.26 -12.75 5.47
C VAL A 148 22.49 -12.15 6.12
#